data_AF-A0A7K1SKT2-F1
#
_entry.id   AF-A0A7K1SKT2-F1
#
_cell.length_a   1.000
_cell.length_b   1.000
_cell.length_c   1.000
_cell.angle_alpha   90.00
_cell.angle_beta   90.00
_cell.angle_gamma   90.00
#
_symmetry.space_group_name_H-M   'P 1'
#
loop_
_entity.id
_entity.type
_entity.pdbx_description
1 polymer ?
#
loop_
_entity_poly.entity_id
_entity_poly.type
_entity_poly.pdbx_seq_one_letter_code
_entity_poly.pdbx_strand_id
1 'polypeptide(L)'
;MERIKLPGLPPIALASILYIAGDGPYTKIYTIDGRIKITSMNISRVHLLIPSFIRIHKCYAVNPTYIQSIEPPVKKFQGSLRVYKVEKELVISRRRTNAIKLLLERFRI
;
A
#
# COMPACT_ATOMS: atom_id res chain seq x y z
N MET A 1 0.90 19.68 4.98
CA MET A 1 1.28 18.35 4.46
C MET A 1 1.14 17.33 5.57
N GLU A 2 0.32 16.30 5.38
CA GLU A 2 0.08 15.27 6.40
C GLU A 2 1.32 14.39 6.62
N ARG A 3 1.66 14.15 7.88
CA ARG A 3 2.83 13.38 8.30
C ARG A 3 2.43 12.29 9.28
N ILE A 4 3.08 11.14 9.19
CA ILE A 4 2.97 10.07 10.18
C ILE A 4 4.24 9.98 11.02
N LYS A 5 4.05 9.79 12.32
CA LYS A 5 5.11 9.44 13.27
C LYS A 5 4.99 7.96 13.62
N LEU A 6 6.08 7.22 13.42
CA LEU A 6 6.16 5.79 13.73
C LEU A 6 7.31 5.55 14.72
N PRO A 7 7.21 4.53 15.59
CA PRO A 7 8.28 4.16 16.50
C PRO A 7 9.59 3.90 15.75
N GLY A 8 10.67 4.48 16.27
CA GLY A 8 12.01 4.34 15.71
C GLY A 8 12.26 5.11 14.41
N LEU A 9 11.30 5.93 13.93
CA LEU A 9 11.43 6.67 12.69
C LEU A 9 11.15 8.17 12.89
N PRO A 10 11.86 9.06 12.15
CA PRO A 10 11.48 10.46 12.07
C PRO A 10 10.12 10.61 11.38
N PRO A 11 9.38 11.71 11.58
CA PRO A 11 8.11 11.96 10.90
C PRO A 11 8.24 11.88 9.38
N ILE A 12 7.39 11.08 8.73
CA ILE A 12 7.40 10.82 7.29
C ILE A 12 6.20 11.50 6.65
N ALA A 13 6.39 12.20 5.53
CA ALA A 13 5.27 12.78 4.79
C ALA A 13 4.46 11.68 4.09
N LEU A 14 3.14 11.62 4.28
CA LEU A 14 2.30 10.60 3.66
C LEU A 14 2.37 10.64 2.13
N ALA A 15 2.44 11.84 1.56
CA ALA A 15 2.62 12.05 0.13
C ALA A 15 3.94 11.47 -0.40
N SER A 16 4.97 11.28 0.44
CA SER A 16 6.24 10.66 0.00
C SER A 16 6.20 9.13 0.00
N ILE A 17 5.16 8.50 0.53
CA ILE A 17 5.07 7.05 0.67
C ILE A 17 4.29 6.48 -0.53
N LEU A 18 4.91 5.51 -1.21
CA LEU A 18 4.34 4.75 -2.32
C LEU A 18 3.41 3.64 -1.79
N TYR A 19 3.96 2.80 -0.91
CA TYR A 19 3.24 1.69 -0.29
C TYR A 19 3.93 1.24 1.01
N ILE A 20 3.22 0.45 1.80
CA ILE A 20 3.76 -0.24 2.97
C ILE A 20 3.64 -1.75 2.80
N ALA A 21 4.64 -2.48 3.29
CA ALA A 21 4.68 -3.93 3.28
C ALA A 21 4.88 -4.48 4.69
N GLY A 22 4.01 -5.39 5.11
CA GLY A 22 4.09 -6.08 6.39
C GLY A 22 5.05 -7.26 6.31
N ASP A 23 5.90 -7.37 7.31
CA ASP A 23 6.92 -8.40 7.46
C ASP A 23 6.89 -8.93 8.91
N GLY A 24 5.85 -9.73 9.20
CA GLY A 24 5.55 -10.21 10.55
C GLY A 24 5.25 -9.06 11.53
N PRO A 25 6.04 -8.88 12.61
CA PRO A 25 5.85 -7.77 13.56
C PRO A 25 6.36 -6.43 13.02
N TYR A 26 7.04 -6.41 11.88
CA TYR A 26 7.61 -5.21 11.27
C TYR A 26 6.77 -4.73 10.08
N THR A 27 6.95 -3.44 9.74
CA THR A 27 6.43 -2.86 8.51
C THR A 27 7.52 -2.09 7.80
N LYS A 28 7.72 -2.42 6.52
CA LYS A 28 8.56 -1.69 5.57
C LYS A 28 7.74 -0.60 4.88
N ILE A 29 8.30 0.58 4.76
CA ILE A 29 7.68 1.77 4.16
C ILE A 29 8.55 2.13 2.96
N TYR A 30 7.95 2.08 1.78
CA TYR A 30 8.62 2.37 0.52
C TYR A 30 8.27 3.79 0.11
N THR A 31 9.29 4.63 -0.06
CA THR A 31 9.13 6.05 -0.38
C THR A 31 9.52 6.36 -1.82
N ILE A 32 9.02 7.48 -2.35
CA ILE A 32 9.24 7.93 -3.74
C ILE A 32 10.71 8.20 -4.08
N ASP A 33 11.54 8.43 -3.06
CA ASP A 33 13.00 8.62 -3.16
C ASP A 33 13.77 7.28 -3.23
N GLY A 34 13.06 6.15 -3.30
CA GLY A 34 13.64 4.81 -3.39
C GLY A 34 14.11 4.26 -2.04
N ARG A 35 13.93 4.99 -0.94
CA ARG A 35 14.33 4.52 0.39
C ARG A 35 13.30 3.56 0.98
N ILE A 36 13.80 2.68 1.85
CA ILE A 36 12.99 1.75 2.62
C ILE A 36 13.22 2.07 4.09
N LYS A 37 12.14 2.43 4.80
CA LYS A 37 12.16 2.65 6.26
C LYS A 37 11.44 1.49 6.95
N ILE A 38 11.90 1.08 8.13
CA ILE A 38 11.32 -0.04 8.86
C ILE A 38 10.89 0.42 10.24
N THR A 39 9.69 0.01 10.66
CA THR A 39 9.21 0.20 12.03
C THR A 39 8.85 -1.14 12.66
N SER A 40 8.96 -1.23 13.98
CA SER A 40 8.58 -2.38 14.82
C SER A 40 7.07 -2.50 15.07
N MET A 41 6.25 -1.83 14.23
CA MET A 41 4.81 -1.97 14.23
C MET A 41 4.36 -2.87 13.08
N ASN A 42 3.41 -3.76 13.38
CA ASN A 42 2.77 -4.55 12.33
C ASN A 42 1.93 -3.66 11.40
N ILE A 43 1.73 -4.15 10.18
CA ILE A 43 1.08 -3.39 9.11
C ILE A 43 -0.38 -3.03 9.43
N SER A 44 -1.08 -3.82 10.26
CA SER A 44 -2.44 -3.48 10.68
C SER A 44 -2.48 -2.23 11.57
N ARG A 45 -1.56 -2.13 12.52
CA ARG A 45 -1.42 -0.94 13.37
C ARG A 45 -0.96 0.28 12.57
N VAL A 46 0.01 0.11 11.67
CA VAL A 46 0.44 1.22 10.79
C VAL A 46 -0.72 1.71 9.93
N HIS A 47 -1.51 0.78 9.34
CA HIS A 47 -2.63 1.14 8.47
C HIS A 47 -3.74 1.93 9.18
N LEU A 48 -3.99 1.66 10.48
CA LEU A 48 -4.93 2.47 11.28
C LEU A 48 -4.50 3.94 11.38
N LEU A 49 -3.20 4.22 11.30
CA LEU A 49 -2.66 5.59 11.34
C LEU A 49 -2.65 6.26 9.96
N ILE A 50 -2.89 5.51 8.88
CA ILE A 50 -2.94 6.01 7.50
C ILE A 50 -4.17 5.48 6.76
N PRO A 51 -5.39 5.82 7.20
CA PRO A 51 -6.61 5.29 6.60
C PRO A 51 -6.79 5.67 5.12
N SER A 52 -6.08 6.71 4.66
CA SER A 52 -6.01 7.10 3.24
C SER A 52 -5.34 6.07 2.33
N PHE A 53 -4.56 5.14 2.91
CA PHE A 53 -3.93 4.05 2.17
C PHE A 53 -4.91 2.90 1.98
N ILE A 54 -4.87 2.26 0.82
CA ILE A 54 -5.78 1.19 0.48
C ILE A 54 -5.11 -0.15 0.71
N ARG A 55 -5.72 -0.95 1.58
CA ARG A 55 -5.18 -2.23 1.97
C ARG A 55 -5.62 -3.32 0.99
N ILE A 56 -4.71 -3.69 0.09
CA ILE A 56 -4.93 -4.63 -1.02
C ILE A 56 -4.60 -6.08 -0.68
N HIS A 57 -3.73 -6.32 0.31
CA HIS A 57 -3.29 -7.64 0.72
C HIS A 57 -3.01 -7.68 2.23
N LYS A 58 -2.96 -8.89 2.81
CA LYS A 58 -2.58 -9.03 4.24
C LYS A 58 -1.20 -8.43 4.52
N CYS A 59 -0.32 -8.42 3.52
CA CYS A 59 1.03 -7.85 3.63
C CYS A 59 1.21 -6.51 2.89
N TYR A 60 0.21 -5.95 2.20
CA TYR A 60 0.42 -4.72 1.41
C TYR A 60 -0.73 -3.72 1.57
N ALA A 61 -0.37 -2.45 1.76
CA ALA A 61 -1.26 -1.30 1.63
C ALA A 61 -0.59 -0.25 0.74
N VAL A 62 -1.36 0.37 -0.17
CA VAL A 62 -0.83 1.24 -1.22
C VAL A 62 -1.40 2.64 -1.12
N ASN A 63 -0.61 3.64 -1.50
CA ASN A 63 -1.11 4.98 -1.69
C ASN A 63 -1.85 5.05 -3.03
N PRO A 64 -3.16 5.37 -3.04
CA PRO A 64 -3.93 5.42 -4.28
C PRO A 64 -3.40 6.44 -5.30
N THR A 65 -2.72 7.49 -4.85
CA THR A 65 -2.13 8.54 -5.70
C THR A 65 -1.06 8.02 -6.65
N TYR A 66 -0.42 6.89 -6.30
CA TYR A 66 0.70 6.32 -7.05
C TYR A 66 0.33 5.04 -7.81
N ILE A 67 -0.94 4.67 -7.86
CA ILE A 67 -1.39 3.52 -8.65
C ILE A 67 -1.35 3.89 -10.14
N GLN A 68 -0.62 3.10 -10.94
CA GLN A 68 -0.54 3.31 -12.39
C GLN A 68 -1.54 2.46 -13.16
N SER A 69 -1.72 1.21 -12.74
CA SER A 69 -2.65 0.27 -13.35
C SER A 69 -3.12 -0.76 -12.32
N ILE A 70 -4.31 -1.29 -12.56
CA ILE A 70 -4.93 -2.34 -11.76
C ILE A 70 -5.33 -3.46 -12.71
N GLU A 71 -4.83 -4.66 -12.48
CA GLU A 71 -5.30 -5.87 -13.13
C GLU A 71 -6.26 -6.60 -12.17
N PRO A 72 -7.58 -6.50 -12.39
CA PRO A 72 -8.54 -7.11 -11.49
C PRO A 72 -8.40 -8.65 -11.49
N PRO A 73 -8.68 -9.32 -10.36
CA PRO A 73 -8.65 -10.77 -10.32
C PRO A 73 -9.70 -11.37 -11.25
N VAL A 74 -9.26 -12.28 -12.14
CA VAL A 74 -10.15 -13.02 -13.04
C VAL A 74 -10.35 -14.45 -12.51
N LYS A 75 -11.59 -14.78 -12.10
CA LYS A 75 -12.02 -16.10 -11.61
C LYS A 75 -11.10 -16.67 -10.50
N LYS A 76 -10.14 -17.54 -10.87
CA LYS A 76 -9.23 -18.25 -9.96
C LYS A 76 -7.92 -17.49 -9.71
N PHE A 77 -7.61 -16.47 -10.51
CA PHE A 77 -6.36 -15.73 -10.44
C PHE A 77 -6.44 -14.56 -9.47
N GLN A 78 -5.30 -14.27 -8.83
CA GLN A 78 -5.14 -13.09 -8.00
C GLN A 78 -5.00 -11.87 -8.92
N GLY A 79 -5.55 -10.73 -8.51
CA GLY A 79 -5.30 -9.48 -9.22
C GLY A 79 -3.91 -8.97 -8.90
N SER A 80 -3.40 -8.06 -9.71
CA SER A 80 -2.17 -7.32 -9.42
C SER A 80 -2.42 -5.83 -9.57
N LEU A 81 -1.53 -5.03 -9.01
CA LEU A 81 -1.48 -3.61 -9.31
C LEU A 81 -0.04 -3.16 -9.48
N ARG A 82 0.13 -2.15 -10.33
CA ARG A 82 1.41 -1.48 -10.53
C ARG A 82 1.43 -0.15 -9.81
N VAL A 83 2.50 0.09 -9.05
CA VAL A 83 2.74 1.35 -8.35
C VAL A 83 3.87 2.11 -9.04
N TYR A 84 3.76 3.43 -9.11
CA TYR A 84 4.77 4.31 -9.68
C TYR A 84 6.17 4.05 -9.10
N LYS A 85 7.17 3.93 -9.97
CA LYS A 85 8.58 3.62 -9.64
C LYS A 85 8.80 2.29 -8.90
N VAL A 86 7.81 1.41 -8.89
CA VAL A 86 7.94 0.05 -8.36
C VAL A 86 7.93 -0.90 -9.54
N GLU A 87 9.07 -1.53 -9.82
CA GLU A 87 9.19 -2.51 -10.92
C GLU A 87 8.34 -3.75 -10.68
N LYS A 88 8.14 -4.11 -9.41
CA LYS A 88 7.38 -5.28 -9.01
C LYS A 88 5.89 -4.98 -8.89
N GLU A 89 5.08 -5.85 -9.47
CA GLU A 89 3.64 -5.82 -9.27
C GLU A 89 3.25 -6.30 -7.87
N LEU A 90 2.35 -5.56 -7.24
CA LEU A 90 1.82 -5.89 -5.92
C LEU A 90 0.56 -6.72 -6.08
N VAL A 91 0.59 -7.90 -5.50
CA VAL A 91 -0.50 -8.86 -5.58
C VAL A 91 -1.67 -8.43 -4.69
N ILE A 92 -2.87 -8.52 -5.25
CA ILE A 92 -4.13 -8.26 -4.58
C ILE A 92 -4.68 -9.56 -4.01
N SER A 93 -5.04 -9.56 -2.73
CA SER A 93 -5.71 -10.73 -2.13
C SER A 93 -7.11 -10.90 -2.67
N ARG A 94 -7.49 -12.14 -3.02
CA ARG A 94 -8.86 -12.50 -3.43
C ARG A 94 -9.95 -12.04 -2.46
N ARG A 95 -9.64 -11.97 -1.15
CA ARG A 95 -10.59 -11.53 -0.10
C ARG A 95 -10.78 -10.01 -0.03
N ARG A 96 -9.99 -9.25 -0.79
CA ARG A 96 -9.96 -7.78 -0.77
C ARG A 96 -10.40 -7.17 -2.12
N THR A 97 -11.08 -7.96 -2.95
CA THR A 97 -11.72 -7.54 -4.20
C THR A 97 -12.67 -6.37 -4.05
N ASN A 98 -13.39 -6.25 -2.92
CA ASN A 98 -14.25 -5.09 -2.68
C ASN A 98 -13.47 -3.78 -2.58
N ALA A 99 -12.26 -3.81 -2.00
CA ALA A 99 -11.38 -2.63 -1.97
C ALA A 99 -10.88 -2.25 -3.37
N ILE A 100 -10.73 -3.23 -4.27
CA ILE A 100 -10.41 -3.00 -5.69
C ILE A 100 -11.60 -2.42 -6.43
N LYS A 101 -12.81 -2.91 -6.17
CA LYS A 101 -14.02 -2.40 -6.84
C LYS A 101 -14.19 -0.90 -6.58
N LEU A 102 -14.02 -0.48 -5.31
CA LEU A 102 -14.03 0.94 -4.93
C LEU A 102 -12.89 1.74 -5.59
N LEU A 103 -11.72 1.13 -5.75
CA LEU A 103 -10.59 1.73 -6.48
C LEU A 103 -10.93 1.95 -7.96
N LEU A 104 -11.44 0.92 -8.64
CA LEU A 104 -11.83 0.99 -10.05
C LEU A 104 -12.94 2.01 -10.27
N GLU A 105 -13.97 2.03 -9.41
CA GLU A 105 -15.05 3.03 -9.47
C GLU A 105 -14.53 4.46 -9.28
N ARG A 106 -13.57 4.65 -8.36
CA ARG A 106 -12.97 5.97 -8.07
C ARG A 106 -12.06 6.47 -9.18
N PHE A 107 -11.33 5.56 -9.84
CA PHE A 107 -10.38 5.92 -10.89
C PHE A 107 -10.96 5.84 -12.31
N ARG A 108 -12.22 5.39 -12.49
CA ARG A 108 -12.91 5.23 -13.78
C ARG A 108 -11.98 4.68 -14.87
N ILE A 109 -11.30 3.58 -14.54
CA ILE A 109 -10.52 2.77 -15.48
C ILE A 109 -11.41 1.63 -15.96
#